data_AF-A0A4R0IUI9-F1
#
_entry.id   AF-A0A4R0IUI9-F1
#
_cell.length_a   1.000
_cell.length_b   1.000
_cell.length_c   1.000
_cell.angle_alpha   90.00
_cell.angle_beta   90.00
_cell.angle_gamma   90.00
#
_symmetry.space_group_name_H-M   'P 1'
#
loop_
_entity.id
_entity.type
_entity.pdbx_description
1 polymer ?
#
loop_
_entity_poly.entity_id
_entity_poly.type
_entity_poly.pdbx_seq_one_letter_code
_entity_poly.pdbx_strand_id
1 'polypeptide(L)'
;MGARPLVFALTVLLFVVLHEPVAAAESPEDTAAHVLADRYAPIVRLQDGGANCEYGEQFQPTDVEAVLGDQQVALRGPWRPPDLVKTQPEGTDLGRAYPGHFLDFPGDPLRPGCDYAEWSARINRVHPATVYAHVVADSGLLSLEYWFFYVFNDYNNTHEGDWESVQLIFDATTPTAALRTDPTAVGFSQHGGAERARWGDAKLEIVDGTHPVVYPAAGSHANKFGRRLYLGRGSEGLGCDDTTRPGIELRPKVAYVPMARADYLKQYPWLAFEGRWGERQRSFFDGPTGPNQKASWVQPVQDAEATWRDDSTTVPAGRLLGPSSTGAFCTAVATGSNLLRETLDRTWLLGLLLTVVVILIWLAASRTRWSPSTPLPARTRRAWGQTVAAAFQLFRQRPGLFGGFAVAFVVLSLATLGLAELQAARHDAPADLGAPTENATGFWASLLALAVTALTAATYVALLAAVTSTLDRLDRNVPVTTAFNWHDVRSRARPLAAVAVRYFVVIAVLTVVVATIPLAVYYAVSRAFALPAVIAEQVSATTALKRSRLLVKGRWWRTAGRLTIVVGLGLAVGPIAGIVLLLATDLQPTLINVVSSLLFALVMPLVAAAVGYLYFDRAAAVREQPDEVAQIG
;
A
#
# COMPACT_ATOMS: atom_id res chain seq x y z
N MET A 1 14.28 -8.08 114.66
CA MET A 1 13.28 -9.10 114.27
C MET A 1 12.13 -8.34 113.60
N GLY A 2 11.96 -8.22 112.29
CA GLY A 2 12.43 -9.03 111.17
C GLY A 2 11.21 -9.57 110.43
N ALA A 3 10.61 -8.80 109.51
CA ALA A 3 9.86 -9.28 108.35
C ALA A 3 9.41 -8.10 107.46
N ARG A 4 9.41 -8.34 106.15
CA ARG A 4 9.41 -7.41 105.00
C ARG A 4 7.99 -7.04 104.53
N PRO A 5 7.83 -5.98 103.72
CA PRO A 5 6.57 -5.63 103.06
C PRO A 5 6.35 -6.49 101.80
N LEU A 6 5.09 -6.85 101.51
CA LEU A 6 4.69 -7.49 100.27
C LEU A 6 4.02 -6.44 99.37
N VAL A 7 4.74 -6.06 98.31
CA VAL A 7 4.28 -5.23 97.20
C VAL A 7 3.53 -6.14 96.22
N PHE A 8 2.26 -5.84 95.94
CA PHE A 8 1.53 -6.42 94.81
C PHE A 8 1.91 -5.65 93.54
N ALA A 9 2.69 -6.28 92.66
CA ALA A 9 2.97 -5.78 91.33
C ALA A 9 1.87 -6.27 90.36
N LEU A 10 1.13 -5.34 89.77
CA LEU A 10 0.17 -5.59 88.70
C LEU A 10 0.93 -5.51 87.36
N THR A 11 1.21 -6.66 86.75
CA THR A 11 1.88 -6.75 85.45
C THR A 11 0.86 -6.54 84.33
N VAL A 12 0.82 -5.34 83.74
CA VAL A 12 0.13 -5.10 82.47
C VAL A 12 1.11 -5.42 81.35
N LEU A 13 0.91 -6.56 80.67
CA LEU A 13 1.65 -6.92 79.47
C LEU A 13 1.03 -6.18 78.28
N LEU A 14 1.66 -5.08 77.85
CA LEU A 14 1.32 -4.37 76.63
C LEU A 14 2.02 -5.08 75.45
N PHE A 15 1.29 -5.92 74.70
CA PHE A 15 1.77 -6.45 73.42
C PHE A 15 1.76 -5.33 72.38
N VAL A 16 2.88 -4.62 72.25
CA VAL A 16 3.15 -3.78 71.08
C VAL A 16 3.59 -4.71 69.96
N VAL A 17 2.66 -5.07 69.07
CA VAL A 17 3.00 -5.70 67.79
C VAL A 17 3.62 -4.62 66.92
N LEU A 18 4.94 -4.57 66.86
CA LEU A 18 5.67 -3.88 65.80
C LEU A 18 5.32 -4.57 64.47
N HIS A 19 4.33 -4.03 63.75
CA HIS A 19 4.17 -4.33 62.33
C HIS A 19 5.29 -3.61 61.59
N GLU A 20 6.39 -4.32 61.32
CA GLU A 20 7.25 -3.92 60.21
C GLU A 20 6.41 -3.98 58.93
N PRO A 21 6.49 -2.97 58.03
CA PRO A 21 5.88 -3.08 56.73
C PRO A 21 6.62 -4.18 55.98
N VAL A 22 6.03 -5.37 55.92
CA VAL A 22 6.46 -6.42 54.99
C VAL A 22 6.30 -5.81 53.60
N ALA A 23 7.41 -5.45 52.97
CA ALA A 23 7.44 -5.25 51.53
C ALA A 23 6.81 -6.49 50.91
N ALA A 24 5.66 -6.34 50.25
CA ALA A 24 4.99 -7.46 49.60
C ALA A 24 5.99 -8.12 48.66
N ALA A 25 6.44 -9.33 49.01
CA ALA A 25 7.27 -10.12 48.12
C ALA A 25 6.44 -10.41 46.86
N GLU A 26 6.99 -10.14 45.68
CA GLU A 26 6.39 -10.55 44.41
C GLU A 26 6.05 -12.04 44.47
N SER A 27 4.86 -12.40 43.99
CA SER A 27 4.44 -13.80 44.03
C SER A 27 5.37 -14.65 43.15
N PRO A 28 5.61 -15.93 43.49
CA PRO A 28 6.47 -16.79 42.66
C PRO A 28 6.03 -16.88 41.19
N GLU A 29 4.73 -16.80 40.92
CA GLU A 29 4.21 -16.80 39.54
C GLU A 29 4.47 -15.47 38.83
N ASP A 30 4.43 -14.33 39.53
CA ASP A 30 4.74 -13.01 38.97
C ASP A 30 6.23 -12.92 38.60
N THR A 31 7.12 -13.42 39.47
CA THR A 31 8.54 -13.56 39.15
C THR A 31 8.77 -14.50 37.95
N ALA A 32 8.05 -15.63 37.87
CA ALA A 32 8.14 -16.53 36.73
C ALA A 32 7.61 -15.90 35.43
N ALA A 33 6.55 -15.08 35.51
CA ALA A 33 6.01 -14.34 34.38
C ALA A 33 6.99 -13.28 33.86
N HIS A 34 7.70 -12.58 34.75
CA HIS A 34 8.76 -11.65 34.36
C HIS A 34 9.88 -12.39 33.60
N VAL A 35 10.35 -13.53 34.12
CA VAL A 35 11.37 -14.36 33.43
C VAL A 35 10.86 -14.86 32.07
N LEU A 36 9.57 -15.21 31.97
CA LEU A 36 8.96 -15.62 30.71
C LEU A 36 8.93 -14.47 29.69
N ALA A 37 8.60 -13.25 30.14
CA ALA A 37 8.59 -12.04 29.34
C ALA A 37 9.99 -11.66 28.83
N ASP A 38 11.04 -11.84 29.62
CA ASP A 38 12.41 -11.59 29.16
C ASP A 38 12.86 -12.66 28.14
N ARG A 39 12.47 -13.93 28.37
CA ARG A 39 12.88 -15.05 27.52
C ARG A 39 12.35 -14.93 26.09
N TYR A 40 11.07 -14.55 25.94
CA TYR A 40 10.38 -14.55 24.65
C TYR A 40 10.27 -13.15 24.03
N ALA A 41 11.09 -12.19 24.48
CA ALA A 41 11.04 -10.81 24.01
C ALA A 41 11.15 -10.73 22.48
N PRO A 42 10.28 -9.99 21.78
CA PRO A 42 10.31 -9.94 20.32
C PRO A 42 11.52 -9.16 19.80
N ILE A 43 11.99 -9.53 18.63
CA ILE A 43 12.92 -8.72 17.83
C ILE A 43 12.09 -7.95 16.81
N VAL A 44 12.30 -6.64 16.71
CA VAL A 44 11.53 -5.77 15.82
C VAL A 44 12.42 -5.35 14.65
N ARG A 45 12.01 -5.64 13.41
CA ARG A 45 12.69 -5.19 12.19
C ARG A 45 11.88 -4.10 11.52
N LEU A 46 12.24 -2.85 11.77
CA LEU A 46 11.60 -1.66 11.20
C LEU A 46 12.25 -1.29 9.87
N GLN A 47 11.47 -0.89 8.87
CA GLN A 47 12.05 -0.40 7.62
C GLN A 47 12.93 0.84 7.82
N ASP A 48 14.00 0.98 7.03
CA ASP A 48 14.80 2.20 7.02
C ASP A 48 13.95 3.39 6.56
N GLY A 49 13.97 4.45 7.36
CA GLY A 49 13.32 5.72 7.05
C GLY A 49 14.03 6.48 5.92
N GLY A 50 13.23 7.09 5.04
CA GLY A 50 13.70 8.00 4.00
C GLY A 50 14.04 9.39 4.51
N ALA A 51 14.80 10.14 3.70
CA ALA A 51 15.02 11.56 3.96
C ALA A 51 13.69 12.33 3.94
N ASN A 52 13.57 13.36 4.79
CA ASN A 52 12.41 14.26 4.88
C ASN A 52 11.06 13.56 5.15
N CYS A 53 11.07 12.42 5.86
CA CYS A 53 9.85 11.71 6.26
C CYS A 53 8.98 11.24 5.07
N GLU A 54 9.53 11.14 3.87
CA GLU A 54 8.75 10.87 2.65
C GLU A 54 8.37 9.39 2.45
N TYR A 55 9.14 8.47 3.05
CA TYR A 55 8.95 7.03 2.89
C TYR A 55 9.62 6.24 4.02
N GLY A 56 9.30 4.94 4.14
CA GLY A 56 9.87 4.06 5.16
C GLY A 56 9.27 4.31 6.55
N GLU A 57 9.76 3.58 7.55
CA GLU A 57 9.27 3.73 8.92
C GLU A 57 10.04 4.87 9.63
N GLN A 58 9.29 5.74 10.32
CA GLN A 58 9.81 6.90 11.06
C GLN A 58 9.62 6.74 12.58
N PHE A 59 8.84 5.75 13.00
CA PHE A 59 8.43 5.53 14.37
C PHE A 59 8.95 4.18 14.86
N GLN A 60 9.36 4.15 16.12
CA GLN A 60 9.73 2.92 16.81
C GLN A 60 8.86 2.74 18.07
N PRO A 61 8.78 1.52 18.64
CA PRO A 61 8.09 1.31 19.90
C PRO A 61 8.63 2.25 20.97
N THR A 62 7.78 3.13 21.48
CA THR A 62 8.14 4.25 22.35
C THR A 62 7.63 3.99 23.76
N ASP A 63 8.47 4.28 24.76
CA ASP A 63 8.08 4.24 26.16
C ASP A 63 6.97 5.28 26.42
N VAL A 64 5.80 4.84 26.86
CA VAL A 64 4.66 5.68 27.22
C VAL A 64 5.04 6.75 28.23
N GLU A 65 5.89 6.42 29.21
CA GLU A 65 6.28 7.37 30.25
C GLU A 65 7.16 8.50 29.67
N ALA A 66 7.86 8.24 28.57
CA ALA A 66 8.61 9.27 27.85
C ALA A 66 7.69 10.26 27.13
N VAL A 67 6.47 9.85 26.77
CA VAL A 67 5.45 10.68 26.11
C VAL A 67 4.66 11.47 27.15
N LEU A 68 4.15 10.81 28.19
CA LEU A 68 3.39 11.42 29.28
C LEU A 68 4.21 12.50 30.02
N GLY A 69 5.53 12.32 30.12
CA GLY A 69 6.45 13.30 30.70
C GLY A 69 6.84 14.47 29.79
N ASP A 70 6.39 14.57 28.54
CA ASP A 70 6.78 15.64 27.61
C ASP A 70 5.87 16.88 27.77
N GLN A 71 6.47 18.07 27.84
CA GLN A 71 5.76 19.34 27.97
C GLN A 71 4.86 19.69 26.79
N GLN A 72 5.12 19.09 25.63
CA GLN A 72 4.35 19.30 24.41
C GLN A 72 3.10 18.41 24.34
N VAL A 73 2.93 17.45 25.26
CA VAL A 73 1.74 16.61 25.32
C VAL A 73 0.71 17.25 26.23
N ALA A 74 -0.54 17.23 25.79
CA ALA A 74 -1.68 17.72 26.55
C ALA A 74 -2.70 16.61 26.82
N LEU A 75 -3.25 16.60 28.04
CA LEU A 75 -4.48 15.90 28.35
C LEU A 75 -5.65 16.87 28.14
N ARG A 76 -6.61 16.46 27.31
CA ARG A 76 -7.81 17.24 27.00
C ARG A 76 -9.08 16.57 27.49
N GLY A 77 -10.05 17.41 27.81
CA GLY A 77 -11.34 16.99 28.32
C GLY A 77 -12.32 16.54 27.23
N PRO A 78 -13.41 15.86 27.62
CA PRO A 78 -14.39 15.30 26.68
C PRO A 78 -15.30 16.35 26.00
N TRP A 79 -15.25 17.62 26.42
CA TRP A 79 -16.18 18.68 26.01
C TRP A 79 -16.00 19.11 24.54
N ARG A 80 -16.93 19.94 24.05
CA ARG A 80 -16.91 20.52 22.69
C ARG A 80 -17.10 22.04 22.78
N PRO A 81 -16.07 22.87 22.48
CA PRO A 81 -14.70 22.47 22.14
C PRO A 81 -13.99 21.75 23.31
N PRO A 82 -12.95 20.95 23.05
CA PRO A 82 -12.20 20.25 24.09
C PRO A 82 -11.29 21.22 24.85
N ASP A 83 -11.47 21.31 26.16
CA ASP A 83 -10.64 22.13 27.03
C ASP A 83 -9.34 21.42 27.43
N LEU A 84 -8.28 22.22 27.61
CA LEU A 84 -7.01 21.76 28.16
C LEU A 84 -7.17 21.43 29.65
N VAL A 85 -6.93 20.18 30.03
CA VAL A 85 -6.96 19.72 31.42
C VAL A 85 -5.59 19.88 32.06
N LYS A 86 -4.54 19.37 31.40
CA LYS A 86 -3.16 19.43 31.89
C LYS A 86 -2.17 19.32 30.74
N THR A 87 -1.11 20.12 30.77
CA THR A 87 0.10 19.90 29.94
C THR A 87 1.07 19.01 30.70
N GLN A 88 1.88 18.22 30.00
CA GLN A 88 2.79 17.25 30.61
C GLN A 88 2.06 16.28 31.57
N PRO A 89 1.03 15.56 31.09
CA PRO A 89 0.24 14.68 31.94
C PRO A 89 1.01 13.42 32.28
N GLU A 90 1.19 13.11 33.56
CA GLU A 90 1.84 11.88 34.01
C GLU A 90 0.84 10.71 34.06
N GLY A 91 1.34 9.48 34.19
CA GLY A 91 0.47 8.31 34.28
C GLY A 91 -0.58 8.39 35.41
N THR A 92 -0.26 9.05 36.53
CA THR A 92 -1.22 9.23 37.64
C THR A 92 -2.35 10.19 37.32
N ASP A 93 -2.15 11.14 36.40
CA ASP A 93 -3.22 12.01 35.91
C ASP A 93 -4.18 11.24 35.01
N LEU A 94 -3.63 10.38 34.13
CA LEU A 94 -4.39 9.52 33.23
C LEU A 94 -5.23 8.49 34.00
N GLY A 95 -4.68 7.90 35.06
CA GLY A 95 -5.42 6.96 35.90
C GLY A 95 -6.61 7.57 36.66
N ARG A 96 -6.73 8.91 36.66
CA ARG A 96 -7.88 9.64 37.23
C ARG A 96 -8.84 10.18 36.15
N ALA A 97 -8.45 10.12 34.88
CA ALA A 97 -9.26 10.62 33.78
C ALA A 97 -10.40 9.66 33.44
N TYR A 98 -11.52 10.23 32.99
CA TYR A 98 -12.74 9.47 32.66
C TYR A 98 -12.86 9.18 31.16
N PRO A 99 -13.73 8.24 30.75
CA PRO A 99 -14.05 8.02 29.35
C PRO A 99 -14.32 9.31 28.57
N GLY A 100 -13.70 9.43 27.40
CA GLY A 100 -13.83 10.58 26.51
C GLY A 100 -12.77 11.68 26.67
N HIS A 101 -11.91 11.62 27.69
CA HIS A 101 -10.64 12.35 27.68
C HIS A 101 -9.73 11.82 26.59
N PHE A 102 -8.78 12.62 26.14
CA PHE A 102 -7.81 12.21 25.14
C PHE A 102 -6.48 12.93 25.31
N LEU A 103 -5.40 12.26 24.90
CA LEU A 103 -4.09 12.88 24.74
C LEU A 103 -4.03 13.66 23.43
N ASP A 104 -3.26 14.73 23.40
CA ASP A 104 -3.03 15.58 22.23
C ASP A 104 -1.51 15.77 22.10
N PHE A 105 -0.96 15.36 20.96
CA PHE A 105 0.48 15.33 20.68
C PHE A 105 0.90 16.56 19.85
N PRO A 106 2.21 16.90 19.79
CA PRO A 106 2.64 18.09 19.07
C PRO A 106 2.61 17.92 17.55
N GLY A 107 1.48 18.27 16.93
CA GLY A 107 1.33 18.33 15.48
C GLY A 107 -0.10 18.61 15.01
N ASP A 108 -0.34 18.41 13.71
CA ASP A 108 -1.67 18.30 13.09
C ASP A 108 -1.70 16.94 12.38
N PRO A 109 -2.43 15.92 12.85
CA PRO A 109 -2.38 14.60 12.25
C PRO A 109 -3.02 14.55 10.86
N LEU A 110 -3.82 15.55 10.49
CA LEU A 110 -4.33 15.68 9.12
C LEU A 110 -3.29 16.30 8.17
N ARG A 111 -2.26 16.97 8.72
CA ARG A 111 -1.16 17.58 7.97
C ARG A 111 0.18 17.38 8.71
N PRO A 112 0.60 16.12 8.93
CA PRO A 112 1.65 15.81 9.90
C PRO A 112 3.03 16.33 9.51
N GLY A 113 3.28 16.56 8.20
CA GLY A 113 4.60 16.97 7.72
C GLY A 113 5.69 16.05 8.26
N CYS A 114 6.66 16.61 8.97
CA CYS A 114 7.66 15.86 9.73
C CYS A 114 7.50 16.01 11.25
N ASP A 115 6.44 16.67 11.74
CA ASP A 115 6.34 17.11 13.14
C ASP A 115 6.42 15.94 14.11
N TYR A 116 5.59 14.90 13.89
CA TYR A 116 5.59 13.68 14.72
C TYR A 116 6.88 12.86 14.57
N ALA A 117 7.43 12.76 13.36
CA ALA A 117 8.66 12.00 13.10
C ALA A 117 9.87 12.64 13.82
N GLU A 118 10.01 13.96 13.73
CA GLU A 118 11.04 14.70 14.44
C GLU A 118 10.86 14.62 15.96
N TRP A 119 9.61 14.68 16.45
CA TRP A 119 9.31 14.53 17.86
C TRP A 119 9.63 13.13 18.39
N SER A 120 9.19 12.08 17.67
CA SER A 120 9.55 10.68 17.94
C SER A 120 11.06 10.51 18.03
N ALA A 121 11.81 11.02 17.04
CA ALA A 121 13.27 10.93 17.01
C ALA A 121 13.95 11.66 18.19
N ARG A 122 13.35 12.76 18.70
CA ARG A 122 13.85 13.45 19.90
C ARG A 122 13.64 12.62 21.16
N ILE A 123 12.44 12.08 21.36
CA ILE A 123 12.11 11.22 22.51
C ILE A 123 13.01 9.97 22.51
N ASN A 124 13.05 9.27 21.38
CA ASN A 124 13.71 7.99 21.22
C ASN A 124 15.25 8.06 21.19
N ARG A 125 15.82 9.27 21.12
CA ARG A 125 17.27 9.47 21.31
C ARG A 125 17.70 9.30 22.77
N VAL A 126 16.78 9.59 23.70
CA VAL A 126 17.05 9.58 25.15
C VAL A 126 16.42 8.34 25.81
N HIS A 127 15.30 7.88 25.27
CA HIS A 127 14.57 6.72 25.77
C HIS A 127 14.74 5.52 24.83
N PRO A 128 15.13 4.34 25.35
CA PRO A 128 15.24 3.14 24.51
C PRO A 128 13.86 2.70 24.01
N ALA A 129 13.84 2.03 22.85
CA ALA A 129 12.64 1.39 22.37
C ALA A 129 12.10 0.42 23.43
N THR A 130 10.80 0.47 23.72
CA THR A 130 10.19 -0.26 24.84
C THR A 130 8.91 -0.97 24.40
N VAL A 131 8.71 -2.18 24.92
CA VAL A 131 7.48 -2.98 24.77
C VAL A 131 6.97 -3.40 26.15
N TYR A 132 5.65 -3.47 26.32
CA TYR A 132 5.04 -3.84 27.60
C TYR A 132 4.59 -5.29 27.59
N ALA A 133 5.13 -6.10 28.50
CA ALA A 133 4.78 -7.51 28.58
C ALA A 133 3.66 -7.75 29.58
N HIS A 134 2.57 -8.35 29.13
CA HIS A 134 1.37 -8.65 29.90
C HIS A 134 1.09 -10.15 29.88
N VAL A 135 0.86 -10.75 31.05
CA VAL A 135 0.67 -12.20 31.19
C VAL A 135 -0.68 -12.49 31.83
N VAL A 136 -1.50 -13.30 31.14
CA VAL A 136 -2.86 -13.63 31.56
C VAL A 136 -3.14 -15.10 31.35
N ALA A 137 -3.74 -15.76 32.34
CA ALA A 137 -4.32 -17.09 32.16
C ALA A 137 -5.78 -16.95 31.66
N ASP A 138 -6.11 -17.62 30.56
CA ASP A 138 -7.44 -17.60 29.95
C ASP A 138 -7.75 -18.97 29.31
N SER A 139 -8.97 -19.47 29.49
CA SER A 139 -9.43 -20.75 28.94
C SER A 139 -8.53 -21.97 29.22
N GLY A 140 -7.81 -21.97 30.36
CA GLY A 140 -6.89 -23.05 30.72
C GLY A 140 -5.53 -23.01 30.02
N LEU A 141 -5.25 -21.94 29.27
CA LEU A 141 -3.97 -21.63 28.64
C LEU A 141 -3.36 -20.36 29.27
N LEU A 142 -2.10 -20.09 28.95
CA LEU A 142 -1.39 -18.88 29.37
C LEU A 142 -1.07 -18.06 28.12
N SER A 143 -1.42 -16.78 28.17
CA SER A 143 -1.10 -15.80 27.16
C SER A 143 0.01 -14.88 27.66
N LEU A 144 1.01 -14.63 26.81
CA LEU A 144 2.02 -13.60 26.99
C LEU A 144 1.91 -12.62 25.81
N GLU A 145 1.49 -11.40 26.09
CA GLU A 145 1.35 -10.33 25.11
C GLU A 145 2.47 -9.31 25.27
N TYR A 146 3.06 -8.88 24.16
CA TYR A 146 3.91 -7.70 24.09
C TYR A 146 3.15 -6.59 23.39
N TRP A 147 2.95 -5.47 24.08
CA TRP A 147 2.27 -4.29 23.55
C TRP A 147 3.27 -3.24 23.12
N PHE A 148 3.06 -2.71 21.93
CA PHE A 148 3.90 -1.72 21.26
C PHE A 148 3.12 -0.42 21.19
N PHE A 149 3.68 0.66 21.71
CA PHE A 149 3.12 1.99 21.55
C PHE A 149 3.93 2.77 20.51
N TYR A 150 3.26 3.33 19.51
CA TYR A 150 3.87 4.29 18.58
C TYR A 150 3.22 5.65 18.77
N VAL A 151 3.99 6.71 18.62
CA VAL A 151 3.46 8.07 18.86
C VAL A 151 2.51 8.54 17.77
N PHE A 152 2.58 7.96 16.57
CA PHE A 152 1.80 8.40 15.42
C PHE A 152 1.67 7.29 14.38
N ASN A 153 0.45 7.05 13.88
CA ASN A 153 0.12 6.18 12.76
C ASN A 153 0.05 7.01 11.47
N ASP A 154 1.09 6.93 10.63
CA ASP A 154 1.13 7.61 9.31
C ASP A 154 0.66 6.66 8.20
N TYR A 155 -0.63 6.32 8.25
CA TYR A 155 -1.26 5.43 7.28
C TYR A 155 -2.57 6.01 6.72
N ASN A 156 -3.30 5.21 5.94
CA ASN A 156 -4.56 5.60 5.31
C ASN A 156 -5.62 6.12 6.30
N ASN A 157 -5.55 5.67 7.56
CA ASN A 157 -6.36 6.09 8.70
C ASN A 157 -5.51 6.88 9.71
N THR A 158 -4.75 7.85 9.24
CA THR A 158 -3.75 8.52 10.09
C THR A 158 -4.31 9.05 11.41
N HIS A 159 -3.60 8.83 12.51
CA HIS A 159 -4.00 9.31 13.82
C HIS A 159 -2.80 9.39 14.77
N GLU A 160 -2.93 10.25 15.77
CA GLU A 160 -2.03 10.26 16.92
C GLU A 160 -2.18 8.98 17.74
N GLY A 161 -1.05 8.49 18.25
CA GLY A 161 -0.94 7.28 19.06
C GLY A 161 -1.30 6.02 18.29
N ASP A 162 -0.61 4.93 18.59
CA ASP A 162 -0.94 3.63 18.02
C ASP A 162 -0.57 2.50 18.98
N TRP A 163 -1.41 1.48 19.04
CA TRP A 163 -1.24 0.33 19.93
C TRP A 163 -1.34 -0.96 19.13
N GLU A 164 -0.21 -1.66 19.06
CA GLU A 164 -0.10 -2.96 18.41
C GLU A 164 0.34 -4.02 19.43
N SER A 165 0.15 -5.30 19.11
CA SER A 165 0.55 -6.40 19.97
C SER A 165 1.07 -7.64 19.26
N VAL A 166 1.92 -8.38 19.97
CA VAL A 166 2.33 -9.74 19.62
C VAL A 166 1.99 -10.64 20.80
N GLN A 167 1.26 -11.71 20.54
CA GLN A 167 0.74 -12.59 21.58
C GLN A 167 1.25 -14.01 21.38
N LEU A 168 1.80 -14.60 22.44
CA LEU A 168 2.22 -16.01 22.50
C LEU A 168 1.24 -16.77 23.38
N ILE A 169 0.81 -17.95 22.94
CA ILE A 169 -0.09 -18.84 23.68
C ILE A 169 0.68 -20.09 24.09
N PHE A 170 0.57 -20.48 25.36
CA PHE A 170 1.21 -21.66 25.94
C PHE A 170 0.15 -22.68 26.39
N ASP A 171 0.43 -23.96 26.19
CA ASP A 171 -0.33 -25.06 26.78
C ASP A 171 0.06 -25.26 28.26
N ALA A 172 -0.25 -24.26 29.06
CA ALA A 172 0.04 -24.18 30.49
C ALA A 172 -0.96 -23.21 31.15
N THR A 173 -1.26 -23.41 32.43
CA THR A 173 -2.16 -22.51 33.19
C THR A 173 -1.42 -21.50 34.07
N THR A 174 -0.09 -21.63 34.17
CA THR A 174 0.75 -20.80 35.05
C THR A 174 2.08 -20.44 34.38
N PRO A 175 2.66 -19.28 34.69
CA PRO A 175 3.98 -18.89 34.19
C PRO A 175 5.08 -19.91 34.51
N THR A 176 5.08 -20.49 35.72
CA THR A 176 6.06 -21.51 36.12
C THR A 176 6.00 -22.77 35.25
N ALA A 177 4.79 -23.20 34.86
CA ALA A 177 4.62 -24.32 33.93
C ALA A 177 5.00 -23.93 32.50
N ALA A 178 4.62 -22.72 32.05
CA ALA A 178 4.96 -22.20 30.73
C ALA A 178 6.48 -22.13 30.50
N LEU A 179 7.28 -21.81 31.52
CA LEU A 179 8.76 -21.80 31.43
C LEU A 179 9.40 -23.16 31.08
N ARG A 180 8.63 -24.27 31.10
CA ARG A 180 9.09 -25.63 30.80
C ARG A 180 8.65 -26.14 29.44
N THR A 181 7.89 -25.34 28.69
CA THR A 181 7.38 -25.69 27.37
C THR A 181 7.58 -24.51 26.43
N ASP A 182 7.55 -24.80 25.14
CA ASP A 182 7.46 -23.77 24.12
C ASP A 182 6.00 -23.29 23.96
N PRO A 183 5.80 -22.10 23.38
CA PRO A 183 4.48 -21.66 22.92
C PRO A 183 3.90 -22.64 21.91
N THR A 184 2.58 -22.70 21.81
CA THR A 184 1.88 -23.47 20.78
C THR A 184 1.59 -22.63 19.53
N ALA A 185 1.31 -21.34 19.73
CA ALA A 185 1.03 -20.40 18.66
C ALA A 185 1.47 -18.98 19.03
N VAL A 186 1.65 -18.15 18.02
CA VAL A 186 1.82 -16.71 18.18
C VAL A 186 1.00 -15.96 17.15
N GLY A 187 0.38 -14.87 17.57
CA GLY A 187 -0.44 -13.97 16.76
C GLY A 187 0.18 -12.58 16.69
N PHE A 188 0.25 -12.03 15.48
CA PHE A 188 0.75 -10.69 15.22
C PHE A 188 -0.43 -9.79 14.84
N SER A 189 -0.67 -8.74 15.62
CA SER A 189 -1.76 -7.78 15.41
C SER A 189 -1.66 -7.07 14.07
N GLN A 190 -2.80 -6.86 13.42
CA GLN A 190 -2.93 -6.22 12.11
C GLN A 190 -4.27 -5.52 12.02
N HIS A 191 -4.28 -4.20 12.15
CA HIS A 191 -5.50 -3.39 12.04
C HIS A 191 -6.62 -3.88 12.98
N GLY A 192 -7.64 -4.55 12.43
CA GLY A 192 -8.80 -5.04 13.17
C GLY A 192 -8.72 -6.51 13.58
N GLY A 193 -7.60 -7.19 13.38
CA GLY A 193 -7.42 -8.60 13.75
C GLY A 193 -5.95 -8.98 13.91
N ALA A 194 -5.61 -10.25 13.73
CA ALA A 194 -4.23 -10.72 13.76
C ALA A 194 -4.00 -11.88 12.79
N GLU A 195 -2.74 -12.15 12.47
CA GLU A 195 -2.33 -13.34 11.75
C GLU A 195 -1.63 -14.32 12.71
N ARG A 196 -2.04 -15.59 12.65
CA ARG A 196 -1.51 -16.70 13.43
C ARG A 196 -0.34 -17.38 12.73
N ALA A 197 0.66 -17.77 13.51
CA ALA A 197 1.60 -18.83 13.19
C ALA A 197 1.62 -19.85 14.33
N ARG A 198 1.68 -21.15 14.02
CA ARG A 198 2.06 -22.15 15.02
C ARG A 198 3.54 -22.01 15.33
N TRP A 199 3.93 -22.37 16.56
CA TRP A 199 5.35 -22.39 16.90
C TRP A 199 6.09 -23.40 16.00
N GLY A 200 7.15 -22.95 15.35
CA GLY A 200 7.90 -23.73 14.35
C GLY A 200 7.35 -23.68 12.92
N ASP A 201 6.28 -22.93 12.63
CA ASP A 201 5.83 -22.70 11.25
C ASP A 201 6.93 -22.00 10.43
N ALA A 202 7.08 -22.37 9.15
CA ALA A 202 8.13 -21.84 8.28
C ALA A 202 8.08 -20.32 8.06
N LYS A 203 6.92 -19.69 8.29
CA LYS A 203 6.77 -18.23 8.22
C LYS A 203 7.19 -17.51 9.50
N LEU A 204 7.27 -18.22 10.62
CA LEU A 204 7.67 -17.67 11.92
C LEU A 204 9.18 -17.76 12.06
N GLU A 205 9.86 -16.63 11.89
CA GLU A 205 11.28 -16.53 12.18
C GLU A 205 11.51 -16.39 13.69
N ILE A 206 12.35 -17.26 14.24
CA ILE A 206 12.72 -17.26 15.66
C ILE A 206 14.24 -17.18 15.76
N VAL A 207 14.73 -16.18 16.48
CA VAL A 207 16.15 -15.98 16.77
C VAL A 207 16.47 -16.53 18.16
N ASP A 208 17.63 -17.17 18.28
CA ASP A 208 18.14 -17.81 19.51
C ASP A 208 17.16 -18.83 20.14
N GLY A 209 16.19 -19.33 19.36
CA GLY A 209 15.19 -20.31 19.78
C GLY A 209 14.00 -19.76 20.57
N THR A 210 14.02 -18.48 20.99
CA THR A 210 12.96 -17.91 21.84
C THR A 210 12.44 -16.54 21.39
N HIS A 211 13.11 -15.82 20.49
CA HIS A 211 12.72 -14.46 20.12
C HIS A 211 12.00 -14.41 18.76
N PRO A 212 10.66 -14.24 18.71
CA PRO A 212 9.95 -14.06 17.45
C PRO A 212 10.42 -12.77 16.75
N VAL A 213 10.67 -12.85 15.45
CA VAL A 213 10.98 -11.67 14.64
C VAL A 213 9.69 -11.10 14.07
N VAL A 214 9.49 -9.80 14.34
CA VAL A 214 8.31 -9.04 13.96
C VAL A 214 8.71 -8.01 12.91
N TYR A 215 7.91 -7.88 11.86
CA TYR A 215 8.08 -6.86 10.82
C TYR A 215 6.89 -5.90 10.85
N PRO A 216 6.91 -4.82 11.67
CA PRO A 216 5.89 -3.78 11.60
C PRO A 216 5.87 -3.13 10.22
N ALA A 217 4.67 -2.98 9.66
CA ALA A 217 4.48 -2.30 8.39
C ALA A 217 4.70 -0.80 8.53
N ALA A 218 5.39 -0.19 7.56
CA ALA A 218 5.72 1.23 7.61
C ALA A 218 4.46 2.10 7.72
N GLY A 219 4.39 2.92 8.76
CA GLY A 219 3.33 3.89 9.02
C GLY A 219 2.06 3.31 9.66
N SER A 220 1.67 2.06 9.33
CA SER A 220 0.50 1.39 9.93
C SER A 220 0.81 0.54 11.15
N HIS A 221 2.09 0.20 11.35
CA HIS A 221 2.62 -0.69 12.39
C HIS A 221 2.02 -2.10 12.46
N ALA A 222 1.10 -2.47 11.55
CA ALA A 222 0.54 -3.80 11.47
C ALA A 222 1.67 -4.84 11.39
N ASN A 223 1.72 -5.74 12.38
CA ASN A 223 2.80 -6.69 12.57
C ASN A 223 2.72 -7.84 11.56
N LYS A 224 3.78 -8.06 10.80
CA LYS A 224 3.86 -9.10 9.76
C LYS A 224 4.98 -10.12 10.04
N PHE A 225 4.82 -11.32 9.48
CA PHE A 225 5.79 -12.42 9.58
C PHE A 225 6.95 -12.34 8.57
N GLY A 226 7.03 -11.31 7.73
CA GLY A 226 8.12 -11.22 6.77
C GLY A 226 8.08 -9.97 5.91
N ARG A 227 9.10 -9.84 5.06
CA ARG A 227 9.31 -8.69 4.16
C ARG A 227 8.54 -8.84 2.87
N ARG A 228 7.30 -8.35 2.83
CA ARG A 228 6.40 -8.43 1.67
C ARG A 228 5.53 -7.17 1.61
N LEU A 229 4.84 -7.00 0.49
CA LEU A 229 3.73 -6.05 0.41
C LEU A 229 2.45 -6.83 0.72
N TYR A 230 1.75 -6.43 1.77
CA TYR A 230 0.52 -7.07 2.23
C TYR A 230 -0.69 -6.25 1.80
N LEU A 231 -1.75 -6.92 1.39
CA LEU A 231 -2.96 -6.32 0.85
C LEU A 231 -4.04 -6.25 1.94
N GLY A 232 -4.36 -5.05 2.39
CA GLY A 232 -5.42 -4.82 3.36
C GLY A 232 -6.81 -4.77 2.73
N ARG A 233 -7.68 -5.71 3.13
CA ARG A 233 -9.14 -5.63 2.96
C ARG A 233 -9.85 -6.25 4.18
N GLY A 234 -10.97 -5.65 4.61
CA GLY A 234 -11.74 -6.16 5.73
C GLY A 234 -10.96 -6.04 7.05
N SER A 235 -10.77 -7.16 7.76
CA SER A 235 -10.00 -7.18 9.01
C SER A 235 -8.49 -7.00 8.81
N GLU A 236 -7.97 -7.20 7.59
CA GLU A 236 -6.56 -6.91 7.24
C GLU A 236 -6.28 -5.41 7.03
N GLY A 237 -7.26 -4.54 7.28
CA GLY A 237 -7.17 -3.10 7.02
C GLY A 237 -7.69 -2.70 5.64
N LEU A 238 -7.40 -1.47 5.21
CA LEU A 238 -7.72 -0.96 3.86
C LEU A 238 -6.48 -0.31 3.25
N GLY A 239 -5.99 -0.88 2.16
CA GLY A 239 -4.80 -0.39 1.46
C GLY A 239 -3.73 -1.46 1.36
N CYS A 240 -2.47 -1.07 1.45
CA CYS A 240 -1.34 -2.00 1.35
C CYS A 240 -0.28 -1.66 2.40
N ASP A 241 0.00 -2.63 3.25
CA ASP A 241 1.02 -2.58 4.30
C ASP A 241 2.37 -2.99 3.70
N ASP A 242 3.37 -2.15 3.82
CA ASP A 242 4.70 -2.38 3.26
C ASP A 242 5.69 -2.80 4.35
N THR A 243 6.31 -3.97 4.20
CA THR A 243 7.48 -4.42 4.99
C THR A 243 8.68 -4.79 4.09
N THR A 244 8.67 -4.38 2.83
CA THR A 244 9.61 -4.87 1.80
C THR A 244 11.03 -4.33 1.93
N ARG A 245 11.21 -3.11 2.44
CA ARG A 245 12.53 -2.47 2.49
C ARG A 245 13.44 -3.11 3.55
N PRO A 246 14.76 -3.09 3.35
CA PRO A 246 15.71 -3.39 4.43
C PRO A 246 15.47 -2.46 5.61
N GLY A 247 15.92 -2.88 6.78
CA GLY A 247 15.53 -2.25 8.01
C GLY A 247 16.52 -2.45 9.15
N ILE A 248 16.29 -1.70 10.22
CA ILE A 248 17.04 -1.76 11.47
C ILE A 248 16.43 -2.84 12.35
N GLU A 249 17.29 -3.69 12.90
CA GLU A 249 16.90 -4.63 13.95
C GLU A 249 16.97 -3.95 15.32
N LEU A 250 15.85 -3.95 16.05
CA LEU A 250 15.72 -3.45 17.40
C LEU A 250 15.43 -4.61 18.36
N ARG A 251 16.11 -4.58 19.51
CA ARG A 251 15.82 -5.42 20.67
C ARG A 251 15.25 -4.50 21.76
N PRO A 252 13.92 -4.30 21.80
CA PRO A 252 13.31 -3.36 22.73
C PRO A 252 13.51 -3.82 24.18
N LYS A 253 13.54 -2.85 25.09
CA LYS A 253 13.45 -3.09 26.52
C LYS A 253 12.06 -3.68 26.83
N VAL A 254 12.03 -4.76 27.60
CA VAL A 254 10.78 -5.31 28.12
C VAL A 254 10.40 -4.59 29.42
N ALA A 255 9.26 -3.91 29.40
CA ALA A 255 8.61 -3.35 30.57
C ALA A 255 7.55 -4.35 31.06
N TYR A 256 7.93 -5.22 31.99
CA TYR A 256 7.00 -6.21 32.54
C TYR A 256 5.88 -5.54 33.33
N VAL A 257 4.63 -5.96 33.07
CA VAL A 257 3.41 -5.55 33.75
C VAL A 257 3.02 -6.65 34.75
N PRO A 258 3.00 -6.36 36.07
CA PRO A 258 2.59 -7.33 37.09
C PRO A 258 1.23 -7.95 36.79
N MET A 259 1.06 -9.24 37.08
CA MET A 259 -0.18 -9.95 36.78
C MET A 259 -1.36 -9.43 37.60
N ALA A 260 -1.11 -9.02 38.85
CA ALA A 260 -2.15 -8.53 39.74
C ALA A 260 -2.54 -7.09 39.40
N ARG A 261 -3.84 -6.85 39.18
CA ARG A 261 -4.37 -5.52 38.81
C ARG A 261 -3.98 -4.38 39.75
N ALA A 262 -3.99 -4.63 41.05
CA ALA A 262 -3.62 -3.61 42.03
C ALA A 262 -2.14 -3.22 41.87
N ASP A 263 -1.27 -4.18 41.59
CA ASP A 263 0.17 -3.97 41.45
C ASP A 263 0.50 -3.34 40.09
N TYR A 264 -0.15 -3.79 39.00
CA TYR A 264 0.04 -3.13 37.69
C TYR A 264 -0.41 -1.66 37.73
N LEU A 265 -1.50 -1.31 38.42
CA LEU A 265 -1.98 0.09 38.47
C LEU A 265 -1.11 0.96 39.37
N LYS A 266 -0.42 0.34 40.33
CA LYS A 266 0.56 1.04 41.16
C LYS A 266 1.82 1.33 40.37
N GLN A 267 2.26 0.40 39.52
CA GLN A 267 3.48 0.55 38.72
C GLN A 267 3.26 1.37 37.44
N TYR A 268 2.14 1.16 36.75
CA TYR A 268 1.76 1.84 35.51
C TYR A 268 0.34 2.43 35.63
N PRO A 269 0.17 3.57 36.31
CA PRO A 269 -1.15 4.13 36.58
C PRO A 269 -1.93 4.52 35.31
N TRP A 270 -1.24 4.80 34.19
CA TRP A 270 -1.85 5.08 32.90
C TRP A 270 -2.61 3.89 32.30
N LEU A 271 -2.36 2.65 32.76
CA LEU A 271 -3.15 1.48 32.34
C LEU A 271 -4.60 1.53 32.83
N ALA A 272 -4.95 2.44 33.76
CA ALA A 272 -6.34 2.72 34.11
C ALA A 272 -7.02 3.68 33.13
N PHE A 273 -6.32 4.24 32.14
CA PHE A 273 -6.87 5.27 31.28
C PHE A 273 -7.92 4.71 30.30
N GLU A 274 -9.15 5.23 30.38
CA GLU A 274 -10.26 4.84 29.52
C GLU A 274 -10.49 5.83 28.36
N GLY A 275 -9.59 6.80 28.19
CA GLY A 275 -9.63 7.78 27.11
C GLY A 275 -8.94 7.31 25.83
N ARG A 276 -8.66 8.28 24.96
CA ARG A 276 -7.95 8.07 23.69
C ARG A 276 -6.48 8.46 23.78
N TRP A 277 -5.65 7.65 23.17
CA TRP A 277 -4.22 7.88 23.00
C TRP A 277 -4.02 8.64 21.70
N GLY A 278 -4.16 9.97 21.74
CA GLY A 278 -4.11 10.82 20.57
C GLY A 278 -5.40 11.61 20.35
N GLU A 279 -5.29 12.67 19.55
CA GLU A 279 -6.35 13.66 19.46
C GLU A 279 -7.69 13.12 18.95
N ARG A 280 -8.75 13.83 19.35
CA ARG A 280 -10.10 13.44 18.96
C ARG A 280 -10.47 13.96 17.58
N GLN A 281 -10.56 13.05 16.62
CA GLN A 281 -10.90 13.33 15.23
C GLN A 281 -12.18 12.64 14.77
N ARG A 282 -12.54 12.79 13.49
CA ARG A 282 -13.73 12.13 12.92
C ARG A 282 -13.40 10.73 12.43
N SER A 283 -14.27 9.78 12.77
CA SER A 283 -14.26 8.42 12.21
C SER A 283 -12.94 7.68 12.48
N PHE A 284 -12.25 7.22 11.44
CA PHE A 284 -11.04 6.39 11.53
C PHE A 284 -9.74 7.19 11.73
N PHE A 285 -9.81 8.51 11.82
CA PHE A 285 -8.65 9.37 12.16
C PHE A 285 -8.53 9.64 13.67
N ASP A 286 -9.44 9.08 14.47
CA ASP A 286 -9.54 9.29 15.92
C ASP A 286 -8.49 8.45 16.65
N GLY A 287 -7.79 9.02 17.65
CA GLY A 287 -6.78 8.30 18.41
C GLY A 287 -7.32 7.00 19.05
N PRO A 288 -6.53 5.91 19.08
CA PRO A 288 -7.01 4.62 19.56
C PRO A 288 -7.24 4.61 21.07
N THR A 289 -8.01 3.64 21.54
CA THR A 289 -8.06 3.30 22.96
C THR A 289 -6.86 2.46 23.37
N GLY A 290 -6.50 2.50 24.65
CA GLY A 290 -5.36 1.75 25.19
C GLY A 290 -5.60 0.24 25.28
N PRO A 291 -4.56 -0.53 25.66
CA PRO A 291 -4.60 -1.99 25.77
C PRO A 291 -5.70 -2.47 26.73
N ASN A 292 -5.86 -1.81 27.87
CA ASN A 292 -6.87 -2.10 28.90
C ASN A 292 -8.33 -2.11 28.40
N GLN A 293 -8.61 -1.53 27.23
CA GLN A 293 -9.94 -1.51 26.62
C GLN A 293 -10.11 -2.53 25.50
N LYS A 294 -9.11 -3.37 25.22
CA LYS A 294 -9.18 -4.42 24.20
C LYS A 294 -9.68 -5.73 24.83
N ALA A 295 -10.45 -6.50 24.06
CA ALA A 295 -10.88 -7.83 24.50
C ALA A 295 -9.67 -8.74 24.75
N SER A 296 -8.63 -8.63 23.92
CA SER A 296 -7.37 -9.35 24.06
C SER A 296 -6.67 -9.12 25.41
N TRP A 297 -6.83 -7.94 26.03
CA TRP A 297 -6.24 -7.68 27.34
C TRP A 297 -6.91 -8.48 28.47
N VAL A 298 -8.21 -8.78 28.37
CA VAL A 298 -8.94 -9.45 29.46
C VAL A 298 -9.13 -10.94 29.17
N GLN A 299 -9.43 -11.29 27.92
CA GLN A 299 -9.69 -12.66 27.46
C GLN A 299 -8.87 -12.96 26.20
N PRO A 300 -7.53 -12.96 26.32
CA PRO A 300 -6.63 -13.04 25.16
C PRO A 300 -6.80 -14.29 24.31
N VAL A 301 -7.13 -15.43 24.90
CA VAL A 301 -7.23 -16.70 24.18
C VAL A 301 -8.55 -16.78 23.44
N GLN A 302 -9.64 -16.37 24.08
CA GLN A 302 -10.96 -16.33 23.44
C GLN A 302 -11.00 -15.32 22.29
N ASP A 303 -10.38 -14.15 22.46
CA ASP A 303 -10.26 -13.15 21.38
C ASP A 303 -9.41 -13.69 20.21
N ALA A 304 -8.30 -14.37 20.51
CA ALA A 304 -7.46 -15.00 19.50
C ALA A 304 -8.21 -16.07 18.69
N GLU A 305 -8.98 -16.94 19.34
CA GLU A 305 -9.81 -17.95 18.67
C GLU A 305 -10.88 -17.34 17.76
N ALA A 306 -11.40 -16.17 18.12
CA ALA A 306 -12.45 -15.48 17.38
C ALA A 306 -11.92 -14.65 16.20
N THR A 307 -10.72 -14.06 16.32
CA THR A 307 -10.26 -13.00 15.41
C THR A 307 -9.06 -13.38 14.56
N TRP A 308 -8.24 -14.36 14.98
CA TRP A 308 -7.01 -14.67 14.27
C TRP A 308 -7.27 -15.40 12.95
N ARG A 309 -6.59 -14.94 11.91
CA ARG A 309 -6.54 -15.57 10.61
C ARG A 309 -5.28 -16.42 10.49
N ASP A 310 -5.34 -17.48 9.70
CA ASP A 310 -4.15 -18.31 9.46
C ASP A 310 -3.15 -17.66 8.51
N ASP A 311 -3.56 -16.80 7.58
CA ASP A 311 -2.67 -16.17 6.61
C ASP A 311 -3.13 -14.76 6.25
N SER A 312 -2.18 -13.92 5.88
CA SER A 312 -2.45 -12.60 5.29
C SER A 312 -2.26 -12.60 3.78
N THR A 313 -3.07 -11.76 3.13
CA THR A 313 -3.03 -11.65 1.68
C THR A 313 -1.81 -10.84 1.25
N THR A 314 -0.93 -11.42 0.43
CA THR A 314 0.23 -10.69 -0.11
C THR A 314 -0.05 -10.19 -1.53
N VAL A 315 0.42 -8.98 -1.85
CA VAL A 315 0.46 -8.51 -3.23
C VAL A 315 1.49 -9.36 -4.00
N PRO A 316 1.10 -10.00 -5.11
CA PRO A 316 2.03 -10.81 -5.90
C PRO A 316 3.22 -9.96 -6.36
N ALA A 317 4.43 -10.48 -6.17
CA ALA A 317 5.63 -9.88 -6.73
C ALA A 317 5.55 -9.85 -8.27
N GLY A 318 6.15 -8.85 -8.90
CA GLY A 318 6.21 -8.73 -10.35
C GLY A 318 4.98 -8.08 -11.00
N ARG A 319 5.22 -7.44 -12.15
CA ARG A 319 4.17 -6.84 -12.97
C ARG A 319 3.83 -7.79 -14.11
N LEU A 320 2.56 -8.16 -14.15
CA LEU A 320 1.94 -8.70 -15.34
C LEU A 320 1.91 -7.68 -16.49
N LEU A 321 1.55 -8.12 -17.69
CA LEU A 321 1.34 -7.17 -18.79
C LEU A 321 0.17 -6.23 -18.54
N GLY A 322 0.46 -4.94 -18.61
CA GLY A 322 -0.48 -3.88 -18.26
C GLY A 322 -0.34 -3.45 -16.80
N PRO A 323 -1.10 -2.45 -16.35
CA PRO A 323 -1.05 -2.03 -14.96
C PRO A 323 -1.62 -3.11 -14.03
N SER A 324 -0.93 -3.44 -12.94
CA SER A 324 -1.41 -4.41 -11.94
C SER A 324 -2.65 -3.86 -11.21
N SER A 325 -3.69 -4.69 -11.04
CA SER A 325 -4.91 -4.26 -10.33
C SER A 325 -4.66 -4.06 -8.84
N THR A 326 -3.87 -4.94 -8.22
CA THR A 326 -3.43 -4.82 -6.83
C THR A 326 -2.60 -3.57 -6.59
N GLY A 327 -1.59 -3.29 -7.43
CA GLY A 327 -0.82 -2.04 -7.33
C GLY A 327 -1.66 -0.78 -7.60
N ALA A 328 -2.60 -0.86 -8.55
CA ALA A 328 -3.55 0.23 -8.80
C ALA A 328 -4.49 0.46 -7.61
N PHE A 329 -4.94 -0.62 -6.95
CA PHE A 329 -5.70 -0.55 -5.72
C PHE A 329 -4.90 0.14 -4.60
N CYS A 330 -3.69 -0.33 -4.30
CA CYS A 330 -2.82 0.28 -3.28
C CYS A 330 -2.67 1.79 -3.53
N THR A 331 -2.34 2.17 -4.77
CA THR A 331 -2.14 3.57 -5.17
C THR A 331 -3.43 4.38 -5.05
N ALA A 332 -4.56 3.83 -5.49
CA ALA A 332 -5.85 4.50 -5.46
C ALA A 332 -6.33 4.74 -4.02
N VAL A 333 -6.18 3.74 -3.13
CA VAL A 333 -6.52 3.88 -1.71
C VAL A 333 -5.62 4.92 -1.05
N ALA A 334 -4.29 4.83 -1.21
CA ALA A 334 -3.36 5.80 -0.63
C ALA A 334 -3.66 7.24 -1.09
N THR A 335 -3.87 7.42 -2.41
CA THR A 335 -4.21 8.74 -2.98
C THR A 335 -5.57 9.23 -2.47
N GLY A 336 -6.56 8.34 -2.42
CA GLY A 336 -7.92 8.66 -1.95
C GLY A 336 -7.94 9.04 -0.48
N SER A 337 -7.20 8.32 0.37
CA SER A 337 -7.05 8.61 1.79
C SER A 337 -6.36 9.95 2.02
N ASN A 338 -5.26 10.25 1.29
CA ASN A 338 -4.61 11.55 1.36
C ASN A 338 -5.54 12.70 0.95
N LEU A 339 -6.30 12.53 -0.15
CA LEU A 339 -7.29 13.51 -0.59
C LEU A 339 -8.39 13.72 0.47
N LEU A 340 -8.92 12.64 1.05
CA LEU A 340 -9.93 12.71 2.08
C LEU A 340 -9.40 13.42 3.34
N ARG A 341 -8.19 13.07 3.78
CA ARG A 341 -7.49 13.70 4.91
C ARG A 341 -7.33 15.21 4.70
N GLU A 342 -6.74 15.63 3.58
CA GLU A 342 -6.50 17.04 3.28
C GLU A 342 -7.79 17.87 3.16
N THR A 343 -8.90 17.21 2.85
CA THR A 343 -10.21 17.84 2.68
C THR A 343 -11.18 17.59 3.84
N LEU A 344 -10.75 16.95 4.92
CA LEU A 344 -11.62 16.60 6.05
C LEU A 344 -12.26 17.84 6.70
N ASP A 345 -11.47 18.90 6.88
CA ASP A 345 -11.93 20.19 7.39
C ASP A 345 -12.72 21.00 6.35
N ARG A 346 -12.63 20.60 5.07
CA ARG A 346 -13.17 21.31 3.90
C ARG A 346 -13.99 20.35 3.05
N THR A 347 -14.99 19.71 3.64
CA THR A 347 -15.83 18.72 2.94
C THR A 347 -16.51 19.29 1.68
N TRP A 348 -16.77 20.60 1.65
CA TRP A 348 -17.26 21.30 0.45
C TRP A 348 -16.27 21.26 -0.72
N LEU A 349 -14.96 21.29 -0.46
CA LEU A 349 -13.91 21.21 -1.46
C LEU A 349 -13.87 19.79 -2.06
N LEU A 350 -13.98 18.76 -1.21
CA LEU A 350 -14.12 17.37 -1.68
C LEU A 350 -15.37 17.22 -2.56
N GLY A 351 -16.51 17.72 -2.10
CA GLY A 351 -17.75 17.72 -2.86
C GLY A 351 -17.61 18.43 -4.20
N LEU A 352 -16.92 19.57 -4.24
CA LEU A 352 -16.62 20.32 -5.47
C LEU A 352 -15.73 19.52 -6.41
N LEU A 353 -14.64 18.94 -5.92
CA LEU A 353 -13.71 18.12 -6.71
C LEU A 353 -14.43 16.92 -7.33
N LEU A 354 -15.22 16.19 -6.54
CA LEU A 354 -16.03 15.07 -7.02
C LEU A 354 -17.06 15.52 -8.06
N THR A 355 -17.72 16.65 -7.82
CA THR A 355 -18.68 17.24 -8.76
C THR A 355 -18.01 17.63 -10.07
N VAL A 356 -16.82 18.24 -10.02
CA VAL A 356 -16.02 18.56 -11.22
C VAL A 356 -15.66 17.30 -11.98
N VAL A 357 -15.21 16.24 -11.31
CA VAL A 357 -14.91 14.95 -11.96
C VAL A 357 -16.15 14.37 -12.65
N VAL A 358 -17.29 14.35 -11.97
CA VAL A 358 -18.56 13.87 -12.55
C VAL A 358 -18.98 14.73 -13.74
N ILE A 359 -18.88 16.06 -13.65
CA ILE A 359 -19.17 16.98 -14.75
C ILE A 359 -18.22 16.74 -15.92
N LEU A 360 -16.93 16.52 -15.70
CA LEU A 360 -15.96 16.23 -16.75
C LEU A 360 -16.26 14.91 -17.45
N ILE A 361 -16.60 13.85 -16.70
CA ILE A 361 -17.03 12.56 -17.25
C ILE A 361 -18.32 12.73 -18.06
N TRP A 362 -19.31 13.42 -17.50
CA TRP A 362 -20.58 13.69 -18.17
C TRP A 362 -20.38 14.54 -19.43
N LEU A 363 -19.56 15.59 -19.39
CA LEU A 363 -19.24 16.42 -20.54
C LEU A 363 -18.49 15.61 -21.61
N ALA A 364 -17.54 14.77 -21.22
CA ALA A 364 -16.86 13.88 -22.15
C ALA A 364 -17.89 12.99 -22.85
N ALA A 365 -18.73 12.29 -22.09
CA ALA A 365 -19.72 11.34 -22.59
C ALA A 365 -20.86 11.98 -23.41
N SER A 366 -21.32 13.18 -23.03
CA SER A 366 -22.45 13.89 -23.67
C SER A 366 -22.03 14.74 -24.87
N ARG A 367 -20.81 15.30 -24.87
CA ARG A 367 -20.30 16.14 -25.98
C ARG A 367 -19.67 15.32 -27.10
N THR A 368 -19.93 14.02 -27.15
CA THR A 368 -19.52 13.16 -28.26
C THR A 368 -20.71 12.56 -28.99
N ARG A 369 -20.48 12.20 -30.25
CA ARG A 369 -21.38 11.36 -31.02
C ARG A 369 -20.91 9.92 -30.91
N TRP A 370 -21.85 8.99 -30.84
CA TRP A 370 -21.60 7.54 -30.87
C TRP A 370 -22.08 6.89 -32.18
N SER A 371 -22.97 7.58 -32.91
CA SER A 371 -23.54 7.17 -34.20
C SER A 371 -23.33 8.25 -35.28
N PRO A 372 -23.19 7.90 -36.57
CA PRO A 372 -22.98 6.54 -37.08
C PRO A 372 -21.59 6.02 -36.70
N SER A 373 -21.47 4.70 -36.55
CA SER A 373 -20.27 4.00 -36.07
C SER A 373 -19.54 3.22 -37.17
N THR A 374 -19.80 3.54 -38.44
CA THR A 374 -19.27 2.80 -39.59
C THR A 374 -17.72 2.83 -39.62
N PRO A 375 -17.06 1.66 -39.73
CA PRO A 375 -15.61 1.56 -39.80
C PRO A 375 -15.00 2.27 -41.01
N LEU A 376 -15.71 2.27 -42.14
CA LEU A 376 -15.24 2.83 -43.40
C LEU A 376 -16.16 3.98 -43.87
N PRO A 377 -15.63 4.98 -44.59
CA PRO A 377 -14.22 5.17 -44.94
C PRO A 377 -13.35 5.56 -43.72
N ALA A 378 -12.12 5.08 -43.65
CA ALA A 378 -11.18 5.34 -42.56
C ALA A 378 -10.80 6.83 -42.49
N ARG A 379 -10.62 7.49 -43.64
CA ARG A 379 -10.27 8.93 -43.76
C ARG A 379 -11.47 9.85 -43.61
N THR A 380 -12.15 9.77 -42.47
CA THR A 380 -13.31 10.62 -42.15
C THR A 380 -13.16 11.26 -40.78
N ARG A 381 -13.69 12.49 -40.64
CA ARG A 381 -13.67 13.22 -39.37
C ARG A 381 -14.63 12.58 -38.38
N ARG A 382 -14.10 12.06 -37.27
CA ARG A 382 -14.88 11.41 -36.21
C ARG A 382 -14.82 12.17 -34.89
N ALA A 383 -15.95 12.17 -34.18
CA ALA A 383 -15.93 12.44 -32.75
C ALA A 383 -15.24 11.28 -32.01
N TRP A 384 -14.76 11.50 -30.78
CA TRP A 384 -14.00 10.47 -30.07
C TRP A 384 -14.84 9.21 -29.78
N GLY A 385 -16.13 9.37 -29.46
CA GLY A 385 -17.06 8.25 -29.28
C GLY A 385 -17.30 7.46 -30.57
N GLN A 386 -17.41 8.13 -31.72
CA GLN A 386 -17.47 7.49 -33.04
C GLN A 386 -16.19 6.72 -33.35
N THR A 387 -15.02 7.25 -32.96
CA THR A 387 -13.74 6.54 -33.10
C THR A 387 -13.72 5.23 -32.31
N VAL A 388 -14.13 5.27 -31.04
CA VAL A 388 -14.21 4.07 -30.19
C VAL A 388 -15.23 3.07 -30.74
N ALA A 389 -16.41 3.54 -31.13
CA ALA A 389 -17.46 2.70 -31.70
C ALA A 389 -17.04 2.06 -33.04
N ALA A 390 -16.37 2.80 -33.91
CA ALA A 390 -15.84 2.28 -35.18
C ALA A 390 -14.69 1.27 -34.97
N ALA A 391 -13.84 1.50 -33.97
CA ALA A 391 -12.82 0.54 -33.55
C ALA A 391 -13.46 -0.77 -33.06
N PHE A 392 -14.53 -0.68 -32.27
CA PHE A 392 -15.25 -1.85 -31.77
C PHE A 392 -15.95 -2.62 -32.89
N GLN A 393 -16.57 -1.92 -33.84
CA GLN A 393 -17.15 -2.56 -35.02
C GLN A 393 -16.10 -3.25 -35.89
N LEU A 394 -14.94 -2.61 -36.11
CA LEU A 394 -13.83 -3.23 -36.84
C LEU A 394 -13.35 -4.51 -36.14
N PHE A 395 -13.21 -4.47 -34.81
CA PHE A 395 -12.84 -5.62 -34.00
C PHE A 395 -13.83 -6.79 -34.16
N ARG A 396 -15.13 -6.51 -34.07
CA ARG A 396 -16.19 -7.52 -34.24
C ARG A 396 -16.27 -8.09 -35.65
N GLN A 397 -16.05 -7.28 -36.68
CA GLN A 397 -16.13 -7.72 -38.07
C GLN A 397 -14.89 -8.51 -38.52
N ARG A 398 -13.75 -8.35 -37.83
CA ARG A 398 -12.46 -8.94 -38.23
C ARG A 398 -11.71 -9.57 -37.04
N PRO A 399 -12.29 -10.54 -36.32
CA PRO A 399 -11.64 -11.14 -35.14
C PRO A 399 -10.28 -11.77 -35.47
N GLY A 400 -10.11 -12.35 -36.67
CA GLY A 400 -8.84 -12.95 -37.10
C GLY A 400 -7.66 -11.98 -37.23
N LEU A 401 -7.92 -10.67 -37.43
CA LEU A 401 -6.85 -9.65 -37.42
C LEU A 401 -6.26 -9.46 -36.03
N PHE A 402 -7.12 -9.51 -35.01
CA PHE A 402 -6.77 -9.18 -33.64
C PHE A 402 -6.44 -10.41 -32.80
N GLY A 403 -7.00 -11.58 -33.14
CA GLY A 403 -6.83 -12.82 -32.38
C GLY A 403 -5.37 -13.24 -32.21
N GLY A 404 -4.55 -13.15 -33.27
CA GLY A 404 -3.12 -13.48 -33.18
C GLY A 404 -2.35 -12.57 -32.23
N PHE A 405 -2.66 -11.27 -32.21
CA PHE A 405 -2.05 -10.33 -31.27
C PHE A 405 -2.57 -10.51 -29.84
N ALA A 406 -3.87 -10.78 -29.67
CA ALA A 406 -4.43 -11.11 -28.37
C ALA A 406 -3.74 -12.34 -27.77
N VAL A 407 -3.56 -13.41 -28.56
CA VAL A 407 -2.79 -14.60 -28.12
C VAL A 407 -1.34 -14.24 -27.78
N ALA A 408 -0.67 -13.43 -28.59
CA ALA A 408 0.70 -12.99 -28.30
C ALA A 408 0.78 -12.21 -26.97
N PHE A 409 -0.15 -11.28 -26.71
CA PHE A 409 -0.23 -10.58 -25.43
C PHE A 409 -0.53 -11.55 -24.28
N VAL A 410 -1.41 -12.54 -24.45
CA VAL A 410 -1.66 -13.55 -23.43
C VAL A 410 -0.41 -14.36 -23.13
N VAL A 411 0.30 -14.85 -24.14
CA VAL A 411 1.55 -15.63 -23.97
C VAL A 411 2.62 -14.81 -23.24
N LEU A 412 2.79 -13.54 -23.59
CA LEU A 412 3.73 -12.66 -22.90
C LEU A 412 3.30 -12.34 -21.47
N SER A 413 1.99 -12.30 -21.20
CA SER A 413 1.44 -12.19 -19.84
C SER A 413 1.76 -13.44 -19.02
N LEU A 414 1.58 -14.63 -19.58
CA LEU A 414 1.93 -15.87 -18.90
C LEU A 414 3.45 -16.00 -18.67
N ALA A 415 4.27 -15.50 -19.60
CA ALA A 415 5.72 -15.46 -19.43
C ALA A 415 6.15 -14.51 -18.29
N THR A 416 5.50 -13.34 -18.14
CA THR A 416 5.75 -12.44 -17.00
C THR A 416 5.32 -13.06 -15.67
N LEU A 417 4.19 -13.78 -15.62
CA LEU A 417 3.78 -14.53 -14.41
C LEU A 417 4.82 -15.57 -14.01
N GLY A 418 5.22 -16.42 -14.96
CA GLY A 418 6.17 -17.49 -14.66
C GLY A 418 7.49 -16.93 -14.13
N LEU A 419 7.96 -15.80 -14.66
CA LEU A 419 9.15 -15.12 -14.14
C LEU A 419 8.94 -14.57 -12.73
N ALA A 420 7.79 -13.94 -12.49
CA ALA A 420 7.43 -13.39 -11.19
C ALA A 420 7.31 -14.47 -10.11
N GLU A 421 6.67 -15.61 -10.40
CA GLU A 421 6.59 -16.74 -9.48
C GLU A 421 7.96 -17.38 -9.21
N LEU A 422 8.79 -17.54 -10.24
CA LEU A 422 10.17 -18.01 -10.09
C LEU A 422 11.01 -17.10 -9.20
N GLN A 423 10.75 -15.79 -9.22
CA GLN A 423 11.37 -14.83 -8.31
C GLN A 423 10.78 -14.91 -6.91
N ALA A 424 9.45 -14.95 -6.78
CA ALA A 424 8.77 -15.00 -5.48
C ALA A 424 9.10 -16.28 -4.69
N ALA A 425 9.32 -17.40 -5.37
CA ALA A 425 9.79 -18.65 -4.76
C ALA A 425 11.22 -18.55 -4.20
N ARG A 426 11.96 -17.48 -4.52
CA ARG A 426 13.29 -17.20 -3.98
C ARG A 426 13.16 -16.03 -3.03
N HIS A 427 13.30 -16.30 -1.74
CA HIS A 427 13.07 -15.37 -0.62
C HIS A 427 13.93 -14.07 -0.63
N ASP A 428 14.76 -13.84 -1.65
CA ASP A 428 15.82 -12.81 -1.69
C ASP A 428 15.65 -11.73 -2.77
N ALA A 429 14.51 -11.64 -3.48
CA ALA A 429 14.32 -10.68 -4.57
C ALA A 429 13.26 -9.60 -4.24
N PRO A 430 13.52 -8.30 -4.50
CA PRO A 430 12.51 -7.26 -4.36
C PRO A 430 11.26 -7.54 -5.19
N ALA A 431 10.09 -7.14 -4.70
CA ALA A 431 8.81 -7.30 -5.38
C ALA A 431 8.71 -6.55 -6.74
N ASP A 432 9.67 -5.69 -7.07
CA ASP A 432 9.78 -4.99 -8.36
C ASP A 432 10.87 -5.62 -9.24
N LEU A 433 10.46 -6.18 -10.38
CA LEU A 433 11.34 -6.74 -11.42
C LEU A 433 12.43 -5.75 -11.90
N GLY A 434 12.24 -4.44 -11.69
CA GLY A 434 13.18 -3.38 -12.06
C GLY A 434 14.13 -2.88 -10.96
N ALA A 435 14.03 -3.40 -9.73
CA ALA A 435 14.90 -2.96 -8.64
C ALA A 435 16.35 -3.46 -8.84
N PRO A 436 17.38 -2.64 -8.54
CA PRO A 436 18.76 -3.11 -8.54
C PRO A 436 18.92 -4.21 -7.49
N THR A 437 19.35 -5.38 -7.93
CA THR A 437 19.52 -6.56 -7.06
C THR A 437 20.99 -6.72 -6.70
N GLU A 438 21.27 -7.03 -5.44
CA GLU A 438 22.63 -7.26 -4.93
C GLU A 438 23.22 -8.62 -5.35
N ASN A 439 22.40 -9.51 -5.93
CA ASN A 439 22.81 -10.84 -6.37
C ASN A 439 22.71 -11.04 -7.91
N ALA A 440 23.56 -11.92 -8.45
CA ALA A 440 23.66 -12.18 -9.89
C ALA A 440 22.36 -12.76 -10.49
N THR A 441 21.58 -13.50 -9.71
CA THR A 441 20.31 -14.08 -10.12
C THR A 441 19.23 -13.03 -10.33
N GLY A 442 19.16 -12.02 -9.46
CA GLY A 442 18.24 -10.90 -9.59
C GLY A 442 18.52 -10.09 -10.85
N PHE A 443 19.80 -9.88 -11.18
CA PHE A 443 20.22 -9.17 -12.39
C PHE A 443 19.68 -9.84 -13.67
N TRP A 444 19.82 -11.16 -13.78
CA TRP A 444 19.29 -11.91 -14.94
C TRP A 444 17.77 -11.86 -15.02
N ALA A 445 17.08 -11.87 -13.89
CA ALA A 445 15.62 -11.77 -13.86
C ALA A 445 15.15 -10.37 -14.30
N SER A 446 15.83 -9.30 -13.88
CA SER A 446 15.58 -7.93 -14.38
C SER A 446 15.85 -7.79 -15.88
N LEU A 447 16.93 -8.40 -16.39
CA LEU A 447 17.20 -8.45 -17.83
C LEU A 447 16.08 -9.17 -18.60
N LEU A 448 15.56 -10.28 -18.07
CA LEU A 448 14.46 -10.99 -18.69
C LEU A 448 13.16 -10.17 -18.64
N ALA A 449 12.88 -9.48 -17.54
CA ALA A 449 11.74 -8.58 -17.41
C ALA A 449 11.80 -7.43 -18.44
N LEU A 450 12.99 -6.85 -18.63
CA LEU A 450 13.25 -5.85 -19.67
C LEU A 450 13.02 -6.42 -21.06
N ALA A 451 13.47 -7.65 -21.33
CA ALA A 451 13.25 -8.32 -22.60
C ALA A 451 11.74 -8.57 -22.88
N VAL A 452 10.97 -9.01 -21.88
CA VAL A 452 9.52 -9.18 -22.03
C VAL A 452 8.82 -7.84 -22.23
N THR A 453 9.23 -6.79 -21.53
CA THR A 453 8.71 -5.42 -21.73
C THR A 453 8.96 -4.93 -23.15
N ALA A 454 10.18 -5.12 -23.66
CA ALA A 454 10.54 -4.78 -25.03
C ALA A 454 9.73 -5.58 -26.06
N LEU A 455 9.48 -6.87 -25.79
CA LEU A 455 8.69 -7.74 -26.67
C LEU A 455 7.20 -7.35 -26.68
N THR A 456 6.65 -6.93 -25.54
CA THR A 456 5.30 -6.37 -25.44
C THR A 456 5.18 -5.07 -26.23
N ALA A 457 6.14 -4.16 -26.09
CA ALA A 457 6.18 -2.92 -26.86
C ALA A 457 6.28 -3.21 -28.37
N ALA A 458 7.13 -4.15 -28.77
CA ALA A 458 7.24 -4.59 -30.17
C ALA A 458 5.95 -5.22 -30.69
N THR A 459 5.25 -6.02 -29.87
CA THR A 459 3.95 -6.63 -30.19
C THR A 459 2.90 -5.55 -30.42
N TYR A 460 2.86 -4.51 -29.57
CA TYR A 460 1.96 -3.37 -29.75
C TYR A 460 2.28 -2.56 -31.02
N VAL A 461 3.57 -2.33 -31.32
CA VAL A 461 4.01 -1.66 -32.56
C VAL A 461 3.56 -2.45 -33.79
N ALA A 462 3.75 -3.77 -33.79
CA ALA A 462 3.33 -4.64 -34.88
C ALA A 462 1.79 -4.65 -35.05
N LEU A 463 1.04 -4.68 -33.94
CA LEU A 463 -0.42 -4.56 -33.93
C LEU A 463 -0.87 -3.23 -34.55
N LEU A 464 -0.33 -2.10 -34.07
CA LEU A 464 -0.69 -0.78 -34.59
C LEU A 464 -0.37 -0.64 -36.08
N ALA A 465 0.77 -1.20 -36.53
CA ALA A 465 1.15 -1.24 -37.93
C ALA A 465 0.19 -2.09 -38.77
N ALA A 466 -0.16 -3.29 -38.31
CA ALA A 466 -1.10 -4.20 -39.00
C ALA A 466 -2.50 -3.59 -39.11
N VAL A 467 -2.99 -2.95 -38.04
CA VAL A 467 -4.28 -2.27 -38.03
C VAL A 467 -4.28 -1.07 -38.96
N THR A 468 -3.20 -0.27 -38.97
CA THR A 468 -3.07 0.86 -39.89
C THR A 468 -3.05 0.41 -41.34
N SER A 469 -2.29 -0.65 -41.68
CA SER A 469 -2.24 -1.20 -43.05
C SER A 469 -3.62 -1.72 -43.49
N THR A 470 -4.32 -2.41 -42.59
CA THR A 470 -5.68 -2.91 -42.85
C THR A 470 -6.64 -1.77 -43.14
N LEU A 471 -6.67 -0.74 -42.29
CA LEU A 471 -7.51 0.44 -42.48
C LEU A 471 -7.20 1.15 -43.80
N ASP A 472 -5.91 1.37 -44.11
CA ASP A 472 -5.48 2.05 -45.33
C ASP A 472 -5.88 1.31 -46.63
N ARG A 473 -5.90 -0.02 -46.58
CA ARG A 473 -6.26 -0.88 -47.73
C ARG A 473 -7.77 -1.03 -47.88
N LEU A 474 -8.48 -1.24 -46.78
CA LEU A 474 -9.93 -1.30 -46.79
C LEU A 474 -10.54 0.04 -47.24
N ASP A 475 -9.94 1.17 -46.86
CA ASP A 475 -10.35 2.50 -47.35
C ASP A 475 -10.16 2.66 -48.88
N ARG A 476 -9.29 1.85 -49.48
CA ARG A 476 -9.05 1.80 -50.93
C ARG A 476 -9.78 0.63 -51.63
N ASN A 477 -10.73 -0.02 -50.95
CA ASN A 477 -11.43 -1.21 -51.43
C ASN A 477 -10.51 -2.38 -51.84
N VAL A 478 -9.32 -2.47 -51.24
CA VAL A 478 -8.39 -3.59 -51.47
C VAL A 478 -8.63 -4.66 -50.40
N PRO A 479 -8.91 -5.93 -50.79
CA PRO A 479 -9.10 -7.02 -49.84
C PRO A 479 -7.82 -7.28 -49.04
N VAL A 480 -8.00 -7.58 -47.75
CA VAL A 480 -6.89 -7.78 -46.81
C VAL A 480 -6.94 -9.19 -46.25
N THR A 481 -5.84 -9.92 -46.37
CA THR A 481 -5.62 -11.23 -45.74
C THR A 481 -4.60 -11.11 -44.61
N THR A 482 -4.64 -12.04 -43.64
CA THR A 482 -3.72 -12.06 -42.50
C THR A 482 -2.25 -12.25 -42.92
N ALA A 483 -2.01 -13.17 -43.86
CA ALA A 483 -0.68 -13.42 -44.42
C ALA A 483 -0.08 -12.18 -45.11
N PHE A 484 -0.92 -11.44 -45.85
CA PHE A 484 -0.50 -10.21 -46.49
C PHE A 484 -0.10 -9.14 -45.46
N ASN A 485 -0.93 -8.92 -44.43
CA ASN A 485 -0.63 -7.94 -43.39
C ASN A 485 0.70 -8.22 -42.68
N TRP A 486 0.99 -9.48 -42.40
CA TRP A 486 2.24 -9.86 -41.76
C TRP A 486 3.46 -9.58 -42.66
N HIS A 487 3.33 -9.85 -43.95
CA HIS A 487 4.37 -9.52 -44.93
C HIS A 487 4.57 -8.00 -45.06
N ASP A 488 3.49 -7.23 -45.06
CA ASP A 488 3.49 -5.76 -45.16
C ASP A 488 4.14 -5.10 -43.93
N VAL A 489 3.93 -5.65 -42.73
CA VAL A 489 4.61 -5.22 -41.49
C VAL A 489 6.09 -5.63 -41.51
N ARG A 490 6.39 -6.88 -41.89
CA ARG A 490 7.77 -7.41 -41.92
C ARG A 490 8.65 -6.66 -42.92
N SER A 491 8.13 -6.35 -44.10
CA SER A 491 8.86 -5.57 -45.12
C SER A 491 9.24 -4.17 -44.63
N ARG A 492 8.52 -3.64 -43.62
CA ARG A 492 8.76 -2.33 -42.99
C ARG A 492 9.30 -2.44 -41.55
N ALA A 493 9.81 -3.60 -41.14
CA ALA A 493 10.29 -3.80 -39.78
C ALA A 493 11.40 -2.82 -39.36
N ARG A 494 12.35 -2.51 -40.27
CA ARG A 494 13.46 -1.58 -39.99
C ARG A 494 12.99 -0.15 -39.66
N PRO A 495 12.18 0.54 -40.50
CA PRO A 495 11.70 1.88 -40.17
C PRO A 495 10.75 1.87 -38.96
N LEU A 496 9.92 0.83 -38.78
CA LEU A 496 9.06 0.70 -37.59
C LEU A 496 9.88 0.58 -36.30
N ALA A 497 10.89 -0.29 -36.28
CA ALA A 497 11.79 -0.46 -35.14
C ALA A 497 12.55 0.83 -34.84
N ALA A 498 13.05 1.53 -35.86
CA ALA A 498 13.74 2.81 -35.67
C ALA A 498 12.84 3.90 -35.07
N VAL A 499 11.56 3.98 -35.48
CA VAL A 499 10.58 4.88 -34.85
C VAL A 499 10.30 4.47 -33.41
N ALA A 500 10.02 3.17 -33.17
CA ALA A 500 9.71 2.66 -31.84
C ALA A 500 10.85 2.91 -30.85
N VAL A 501 12.09 2.54 -31.21
CA VAL A 501 13.27 2.75 -30.36
C VAL A 501 13.45 4.24 -30.05
N ARG A 502 13.43 5.12 -31.05
CA ARG A 502 13.56 6.58 -30.83
C ARG A 502 12.41 7.14 -29.99
N TYR A 503 11.21 6.62 -30.16
CA TYR A 503 10.03 7.06 -29.42
C TYR A 503 10.17 6.68 -27.93
N PHE A 504 10.40 5.41 -27.64
CA PHE A 504 10.48 4.91 -26.26
C PHE A 504 11.74 5.36 -25.53
N VAL A 505 12.91 5.38 -26.18
CA VAL A 505 14.17 5.82 -25.54
C VAL A 505 14.12 7.30 -25.17
N VAL A 506 13.60 8.18 -26.04
CA VAL A 506 13.49 9.60 -25.72
C VAL A 506 12.51 9.83 -24.57
N ILE A 507 11.38 9.12 -24.54
CA ILE A 507 10.44 9.20 -23.41
C ILE A 507 11.12 8.72 -22.14
N ALA A 508 11.79 7.55 -22.16
CA ALA A 508 12.48 7.00 -21.01
C ALA A 508 13.53 7.99 -20.44
N VAL A 509 14.36 8.60 -21.30
CA VAL A 509 15.35 9.61 -20.91
C VAL A 509 14.68 10.85 -20.31
N LEU A 510 13.60 11.35 -20.91
CA LEU A 510 12.86 12.52 -20.42
C LEU A 510 12.08 12.24 -19.13
N THR A 511 11.83 10.97 -18.77
CA THR A 511 11.17 10.61 -17.52
C THR A 511 12.15 10.34 -16.37
N VAL A 512 13.47 10.30 -16.62
CA VAL A 512 14.47 10.13 -15.56
C VAL A 512 14.43 11.30 -14.57
N VAL A 513 14.22 12.52 -15.07
CA VAL A 513 14.12 13.73 -14.24
C VAL A 513 12.65 14.17 -14.15
N VAL A 514 12.13 14.31 -12.92
CA VAL A 514 10.72 14.69 -12.69
C VAL A 514 10.36 16.01 -13.40
N ALA A 515 11.26 16.99 -13.38
CA ALA A 515 11.06 18.28 -14.04
C ALA A 515 10.91 18.18 -15.58
N THR A 516 11.39 17.11 -16.23
CA THR A 516 11.27 16.90 -17.68
C THR A 516 10.07 16.07 -18.10
N ILE A 517 9.26 15.58 -17.15
CA ILE A 517 8.01 14.84 -17.45
C ILE A 517 7.05 15.64 -18.36
N PRO A 518 6.82 16.96 -18.18
CA PRO A 518 5.98 17.72 -19.10
C PRO A 518 6.50 17.70 -20.56
N LEU A 519 7.82 17.71 -20.74
CA LEU A 519 8.45 17.61 -22.06
C LEU A 519 8.28 16.19 -22.65
N ALA A 520 8.36 15.15 -21.82
CA ALA A 520 8.05 13.77 -22.22
C ALA A 520 6.62 13.64 -22.74
N VAL A 521 5.64 14.22 -22.03
CA VAL A 521 4.22 14.23 -22.43
C VAL A 521 4.03 14.99 -23.75
N TYR A 522 4.65 16.16 -23.89
CA TYR A 522 4.62 16.92 -25.14
C TYR A 522 5.18 16.10 -26.31
N TYR A 523 6.35 15.47 -26.11
CA TYR A 523 7.00 14.63 -27.11
C TYR A 523 6.13 13.45 -27.50
N ALA A 524 5.61 12.69 -26.53
CA ALA A 524 4.76 11.53 -26.73
C ALA A 524 3.54 11.86 -27.59
N VAL A 525 2.76 12.89 -27.21
CA VAL A 525 1.58 13.31 -27.97
C VAL A 525 1.95 13.79 -29.37
N SER A 526 3.04 14.57 -29.50
CA SER A 526 3.45 15.09 -30.81
C SER A 526 3.84 13.97 -31.80
N ARG A 527 4.31 12.83 -31.29
CA ARG A 527 4.83 11.69 -32.09
C ARG A 527 3.96 10.44 -32.06
N ALA A 528 2.78 10.51 -31.45
CA ALA A 528 1.84 9.39 -31.33
C ALA A 528 1.43 8.77 -32.68
N PHE A 529 1.50 9.53 -33.77
CA PHE A 529 1.11 9.10 -35.11
C PHE A 529 2.28 8.71 -36.03
N ALA A 530 3.51 8.65 -35.50
CA ALA A 530 4.68 8.32 -36.32
C ALA A 530 4.61 6.89 -36.87
N LEU A 531 4.17 5.92 -36.06
CA LEU A 531 4.02 4.52 -36.50
C LEU A 531 2.96 4.38 -37.60
N PRO A 532 1.74 4.93 -37.46
CA PRO A 532 0.78 4.97 -38.55
C PRO A 532 1.31 5.63 -39.84
N ALA A 533 2.09 6.71 -39.73
CA ALA A 533 2.66 7.41 -40.88
C ALA A 533 3.66 6.55 -41.67
N VAL A 534 4.51 5.75 -41.00
CA VAL A 534 5.43 4.81 -41.69
C VAL A 534 4.66 3.86 -42.60
N ILE A 535 3.52 3.34 -42.14
CA ILE A 535 2.73 2.36 -42.88
C ILE A 535 1.91 3.03 -43.99
N ALA A 536 1.10 4.02 -43.63
CA ALA A 536 0.13 4.60 -44.56
C ALA A 536 0.76 5.53 -45.60
N GLU A 537 1.87 6.22 -45.27
CA GLU A 537 2.58 7.12 -46.20
C GLU A 537 3.86 6.48 -46.77
N GLN A 538 4.26 5.30 -46.30
CA GLN A 538 5.45 4.57 -46.76
C GLN A 538 6.75 5.37 -46.67
N VAL A 539 6.91 6.13 -45.58
CA VAL A 539 8.05 7.03 -45.37
C VAL A 539 9.09 6.47 -44.40
N SER A 540 10.30 7.04 -44.44
CA SER A 540 11.38 6.73 -43.49
C SER A 540 11.03 7.11 -42.05
N ALA A 541 11.73 6.54 -41.07
CA ALA A 541 11.50 6.81 -39.64
C ALA A 541 11.61 8.29 -39.27
N THR A 542 12.63 8.99 -39.79
CA THR A 542 12.84 10.43 -39.53
C THR A 542 11.71 11.27 -40.13
N THR A 543 11.29 10.94 -41.35
CA THR A 543 10.17 11.61 -42.02
C THR A 543 8.86 11.37 -41.28
N ALA A 544 8.60 10.14 -40.83
CA ALA A 544 7.41 9.78 -40.07
C ALA A 544 7.28 10.55 -38.75
N LEU A 545 8.38 10.67 -38.00
CA LEU A 545 8.41 11.47 -36.77
C LEU A 545 8.08 12.93 -37.08
N LYS A 546 8.72 13.54 -38.09
CA LYS A 546 8.44 14.93 -38.52
C LYS A 546 6.99 15.08 -38.94
N ARG A 547 6.47 14.14 -39.73
CA ARG A 547 5.08 14.11 -40.20
C ARG A 547 4.09 14.07 -39.04
N SER A 548 4.31 13.20 -38.05
CA SER A 548 3.46 13.16 -36.85
C SER A 548 3.41 14.51 -36.13
N ARG A 549 4.56 15.19 -35.97
CA ARG A 549 4.59 16.53 -35.35
C ARG A 549 3.73 17.52 -36.12
N LEU A 550 3.79 17.49 -37.46
CA LEU A 550 3.00 18.37 -38.31
C LEU A 550 1.50 18.08 -38.18
N LEU A 551 1.10 16.81 -38.12
CA LEU A 551 -0.31 16.41 -37.93
C LEU A 551 -0.89 16.86 -36.58
N VAL A 552 -0.03 17.12 -35.59
CA VAL A 552 -0.42 17.53 -34.23
C VAL A 552 -0.22 19.04 -34.00
N LYS A 553 0.62 19.71 -34.79
CA LYS A 553 0.93 21.15 -34.67
C LYS A 553 -0.36 21.97 -34.73
N GLY A 554 -0.47 22.97 -33.84
CA GLY A 554 -1.65 23.84 -33.74
C GLY A 554 -2.90 23.19 -33.11
N ARG A 555 -2.91 21.86 -32.91
CA ARG A 555 -4.07 21.13 -32.33
C ARG A 555 -3.65 20.16 -31.22
N TRP A 556 -2.53 20.43 -30.57
CA TRP A 556 -1.92 19.54 -29.58
C TRP A 556 -2.91 19.14 -28.48
N TRP A 557 -3.60 20.10 -27.85
CA TRP A 557 -4.59 19.83 -26.79
C TRP A 557 -5.75 18.94 -27.23
N ARG A 558 -6.25 19.14 -28.46
CA ARG A 558 -7.35 18.32 -29.01
C ARG A 558 -6.89 16.89 -29.31
N THR A 559 -5.64 16.70 -29.70
CA THR A 559 -5.06 15.37 -29.93
C THR A 559 -4.72 14.71 -28.60
N ALA A 560 -4.09 15.43 -27.68
CA ALA A 560 -3.77 14.98 -26.32
C ALA A 560 -5.03 14.46 -25.63
N GLY A 561 -6.09 15.27 -25.53
CA GLY A 561 -7.32 14.85 -24.84
C GLY A 561 -7.95 13.59 -25.44
N ARG A 562 -7.97 13.44 -26.76
CA ARG A 562 -8.50 12.23 -27.42
C ARG A 562 -7.63 11.00 -27.20
N LEU A 563 -6.30 11.16 -27.27
CA LEU A 563 -5.37 10.08 -26.98
C LEU A 563 -5.45 9.67 -25.52
N THR A 564 -5.51 10.62 -24.58
CA THR A 564 -5.67 10.36 -23.15
C THR A 564 -6.95 9.60 -22.86
N ILE A 565 -8.08 9.98 -23.48
CA ILE A 565 -9.35 9.24 -23.32
C ILE A 565 -9.20 7.81 -23.86
N VAL A 566 -8.74 7.63 -25.10
CA VAL A 566 -8.67 6.31 -25.75
C VAL A 566 -7.66 5.38 -25.06
N VAL A 567 -6.44 5.86 -24.84
CA VAL A 567 -5.35 5.09 -24.24
C VAL A 567 -5.58 4.92 -22.74
N GLY A 568 -6.01 5.99 -22.05
CA GLY A 568 -6.31 5.96 -20.62
C GLY A 568 -7.45 5.02 -20.27
N LEU A 569 -8.57 5.06 -21.00
CA LEU A 569 -9.65 4.08 -20.83
C LEU A 569 -9.14 2.66 -21.07
N GLY A 570 -8.36 2.44 -22.15
CA GLY A 570 -7.81 1.13 -22.45
C GLY A 570 -6.90 0.57 -21.36
N LEU A 571 -6.05 1.42 -20.77
CA LEU A 571 -5.17 1.07 -19.66
C LEU A 571 -5.94 0.85 -18.35
N ALA A 572 -7.05 1.55 -18.15
CA ALA A 572 -7.83 1.51 -16.91
C ALA A 572 -8.80 0.32 -16.81
N VAL A 573 -9.24 -0.27 -17.93
CA VAL A 573 -10.23 -1.38 -17.91
C VAL A 573 -9.77 -2.56 -17.06
N GLY A 574 -8.53 -3.03 -17.22
CA GLY A 574 -7.99 -4.14 -16.43
C GLY A 574 -7.96 -3.82 -14.93
N PRO A 575 -7.27 -2.74 -14.51
CA PRO A 575 -7.24 -2.28 -13.12
C PRO A 575 -8.62 -2.09 -12.50
N ILE A 576 -9.55 -1.41 -13.16
CA ILE A 576 -10.90 -1.17 -12.64
C ILE A 576 -11.63 -2.49 -12.43
N ALA A 577 -11.61 -3.38 -13.43
CA ALA A 577 -12.25 -4.69 -13.30
C ALA A 577 -11.61 -5.52 -12.17
N GLY A 578 -10.29 -5.48 -12.04
CA GLY A 578 -9.60 -6.19 -10.97
C GLY A 578 -9.87 -5.60 -9.59
N ILE A 579 -9.97 -4.27 -9.44
CA ILE A 579 -10.38 -3.62 -8.18
C ILE A 579 -11.80 -4.04 -7.80
N VAL A 580 -12.73 -4.06 -8.76
CA VAL A 580 -14.10 -4.54 -8.52
C VAL A 580 -14.10 -5.99 -8.06
N LEU A 581 -13.34 -6.87 -8.72
CA LEU A 581 -13.20 -8.27 -8.31
C LEU A 581 -12.58 -8.39 -6.91
N LEU A 582 -11.58 -7.57 -6.60
CA LEU A 582 -10.89 -7.58 -5.31
C LEU A 582 -11.81 -7.21 -4.14
N LEU A 583 -12.71 -6.26 -4.36
CA LEU A 583 -13.67 -5.79 -3.36
C LEU A 583 -14.94 -6.64 -3.28
N ALA A 584 -15.31 -7.32 -4.37
CA ALA A 584 -16.56 -8.07 -4.46
C ALA A 584 -16.41 -9.59 -4.24
N THR A 585 -15.17 -10.11 -4.20
CA THR A 585 -14.93 -11.56 -4.15
C THR A 585 -13.70 -11.91 -3.30
N ASP A 586 -13.61 -13.17 -2.85
CA ASP A 586 -12.44 -13.69 -2.12
C ASP A 586 -11.38 -14.32 -3.04
N LEU A 587 -11.39 -13.98 -4.33
CA LEU A 587 -10.40 -14.51 -5.28
C LEU A 587 -8.97 -14.12 -4.89
N GLN A 588 -8.02 -15.04 -5.14
CA GLN A 588 -6.61 -14.78 -4.88
C GLN A 588 -6.11 -13.59 -5.74
N PRO A 589 -5.27 -12.70 -5.18
CA PRO A 589 -4.74 -11.54 -5.89
C PRO A 589 -4.04 -11.87 -7.21
N THR A 590 -3.34 -13.01 -7.27
CA THR A 590 -2.70 -13.50 -8.50
C THR A 590 -3.73 -13.72 -9.61
N LEU A 591 -4.84 -14.40 -9.31
CA LEU A 591 -5.91 -14.65 -10.27
C LEU A 591 -6.57 -13.34 -10.72
N ILE A 592 -6.77 -12.38 -9.82
CA ILE A 592 -7.32 -11.06 -10.15
C ILE A 592 -6.40 -10.32 -11.12
N ASN A 593 -5.10 -10.31 -10.85
CA ASN A 593 -4.10 -9.73 -11.74
C ASN A 593 -4.09 -10.45 -13.11
N VAL A 594 -4.25 -11.78 -13.16
CA VAL A 594 -4.38 -12.55 -14.42
C VAL A 594 -5.60 -12.09 -15.21
N VAL A 595 -6.78 -12.03 -14.59
CA VAL A 595 -8.01 -11.56 -15.26
C VAL A 595 -7.83 -10.14 -15.80
N SER A 596 -7.26 -9.23 -15.01
CA SER A 596 -6.93 -7.87 -15.43
C SER A 596 -6.02 -7.82 -16.66
N SER A 597 -5.01 -8.69 -16.70
CA SER A 597 -4.05 -8.77 -17.80
C SER A 597 -4.68 -9.35 -19.07
N LEU A 598 -5.58 -10.33 -18.92
CA LEU A 598 -6.36 -10.86 -20.04
C LEU A 598 -7.29 -9.78 -20.61
N LEU A 599 -7.98 -9.02 -19.75
CA LEU A 599 -8.79 -7.88 -20.18
C LEU A 599 -7.95 -6.82 -20.89
N PHE A 600 -6.77 -6.50 -20.36
CA PHE A 600 -5.81 -5.61 -21.00
C PHE A 600 -5.40 -6.12 -22.39
N ALA A 601 -5.03 -7.41 -22.51
CA ALA A 601 -4.67 -8.05 -23.78
C ALA A 601 -5.80 -8.01 -24.82
N LEU A 602 -7.06 -8.09 -24.39
CA LEU A 602 -8.24 -7.99 -25.25
C LEU A 602 -8.55 -6.54 -25.67
N VAL A 603 -8.31 -5.57 -24.80
CA VAL A 603 -8.64 -4.15 -25.03
C VAL A 603 -7.56 -3.43 -25.84
N MET A 604 -6.28 -3.79 -25.72
CA MET A 604 -5.19 -3.15 -26.48
C MET A 604 -5.35 -3.17 -28.01
N PRO A 605 -5.85 -4.26 -28.63
CA PRO A 605 -6.36 -4.28 -30.00
C PRO A 605 -7.31 -3.13 -30.37
N LEU A 606 -8.29 -2.86 -29.50
CA LEU A 606 -9.27 -1.79 -29.68
C LEU A 606 -8.60 -0.41 -29.60
N VAL A 607 -7.68 -0.24 -28.65
CA VAL A 607 -6.89 0.99 -28.50
C VAL A 607 -6.07 1.26 -29.76
N ALA A 608 -5.38 0.25 -30.29
CA ALA A 608 -4.59 0.37 -31.51
C ALA A 608 -5.46 0.79 -32.72
N ALA A 609 -6.66 0.22 -32.86
CA ALA A 609 -7.61 0.62 -33.90
C ALA A 609 -8.10 2.06 -33.73
N ALA A 610 -8.44 2.47 -32.51
CA ALA A 610 -8.84 3.85 -32.22
C ALA A 610 -7.71 4.84 -32.53
N VAL A 611 -6.45 4.53 -32.18
CA VAL A 611 -5.27 5.36 -32.54
C VAL A 611 -5.10 5.43 -34.06
N GLY A 612 -5.28 4.32 -34.78
CA GLY A 612 -5.27 4.30 -36.25
C GLY A 612 -6.33 5.22 -36.87
N TYR A 613 -7.56 5.20 -36.37
CA TYR A 613 -8.61 6.14 -36.82
C TYR A 613 -8.29 7.60 -36.48
N LEU A 614 -7.73 7.88 -35.30
CA LEU A 614 -7.31 9.23 -34.94
C LEU A 614 -6.23 9.75 -35.89
N TYR A 615 -5.31 8.88 -36.33
CA TYR A 615 -4.34 9.23 -37.36
C TYR A 615 -5.03 9.59 -38.68
N PHE A 616 -5.92 8.75 -39.22
CA PHE A 616 -6.60 9.03 -40.50
C PHE A 616 -7.47 10.29 -40.45
N ASP A 617 -8.13 10.57 -39.32
CA ASP A 617 -8.85 11.82 -39.08
C ASP A 617 -7.91 13.03 -39.18
N ARG A 618 -6.72 12.97 -38.56
CA ARG A 618 -5.71 14.04 -38.69
C ARG A 618 -5.16 14.17 -40.10
N ALA A 619 -4.85 13.05 -40.74
CA ALA A 619 -4.29 13.04 -42.09
C ALA A 619 -5.26 13.62 -43.12
N ALA A 620 -6.57 13.34 -42.98
CA ALA A 620 -7.62 13.93 -43.80
C ALA A 620 -7.73 15.45 -43.58
N ALA A 621 -7.74 15.90 -42.31
CA ALA A 621 -7.88 17.31 -41.98
C ALA A 621 -6.77 18.21 -42.52
N VAL A 622 -5.53 17.70 -42.64
CA VAL A 622 -4.39 18.46 -43.20
C VAL A 622 -4.43 18.50 -44.73
N ARG A 623 -4.97 17.48 -45.41
CA ARG A 623 -5.13 17.49 -46.87
C ARG A 623 -6.15 18.53 -47.35
N GLU A 624 -7.12 18.85 -46.50
CA GLU A 624 -8.16 19.87 -46.77
C GLU A 624 -7.67 21.32 -46.52
N GLN A 625 -6.47 21.54 -45.99
CA GLN A 625 -5.87 22.86 -45.71
C GLN A 625 -4.48 23.01 -46.38
N PRO A 626 -4.37 23.02 -47.71
CA PRO A 626 -3.09 23.08 -48.42
C PRO A 626 -2.31 24.40 -48.25
N ASP A 627 -2.99 25.51 -47.97
CA ASP A 627 -2.38 26.86 -47.97
C ASP A 627 -1.38 27.10 -46.82
N GLU A 628 -1.41 26.31 -45.75
CA GLU A 628 -0.48 26.44 -44.62
C GLU A 628 0.85 25.70 -44.85
N VAL A 629 0.90 24.78 -45.82
CA VAL A 629 2.11 23.99 -46.14
C VAL A 629 3.05 24.74 -47.09
N ALA A 630 2.52 25.67 -47.90
CA ALA A 630 3.31 26.46 -48.84
C ALA A 630 4.18 27.55 -48.18
N GLN A 631 3.94 27.90 -46.91
CA GLN A 631 4.70 28.95 -46.20
C GLN A 631 5.83 28.42 -45.28
N ILE A 632 6.11 27.11 -45.28
CA ILE A 632 7.14 26.51 -44.41
C ILE A 632 8.06 25.56 -45.21
N GLY A 633 8.13 25.76 -46.53
CA GLY A 633 9.14 25.14 -47.39
C GLY A 633 10.52 25.71 -47.12
#